data_AF-A0AAC9Y1D8-F1
#
_entry.id   AF-A0AAC9Y1D8-F1
#
_cell.length_a   1.000
_cell.length_b   1.000
_cell.length_c   1.000
_cell.angle_alpha   90.00
_cell.angle_beta   90.00
_cell.angle_gamma   90.00
#
_symmetry.space_group_name_H-M   'P 1'
#
loop_
_entity.id
_entity.type
_entity.pdbx_description
1 polymer ?
#
loop_
_entity_poly.entity_id
_entity_poly.type
_entity_poly.pdbx_seq_one_letter_code
_entity_poly.pdbx_strand_id
1 'polypeptide(L)'
;MQSAQSNLPTTGNTVPAPEPVQIDRLGHNETFTFTDKNGFNWDYELQFPGVRKAYEILDNARMANGVLSNSLLYDGYCENVIVKPAGLTLDDFDNRPGLDEVMEAVDTFCGKRLS
;
A
#
# COMPACT_ATOMS: atom_id res chain seq x y z
N MET A 1 22.26 51.63 -29.10
CA MET A 1 21.60 50.40 -29.58
C MET A 1 22.68 49.33 -29.74
N GLN A 2 22.33 48.09 -29.35
CA GLN A 2 23.03 46.81 -29.56
C GLN A 2 24.38 46.55 -28.87
N SER A 3 24.35 45.63 -27.91
CA SER A 3 25.23 44.46 -27.85
C SER A 3 24.52 43.36 -27.05
N ALA A 4 24.51 42.17 -27.61
CA ALA A 4 23.77 41.00 -27.16
C ALA A 4 24.65 40.03 -26.34
N GLN A 5 23.96 39.07 -25.72
CA GLN A 5 24.40 37.76 -25.21
C GLN A 5 24.80 37.65 -23.73
N SER A 6 23.89 37.02 -22.98
CA SER A 6 24.19 36.13 -21.85
C SER A 6 23.26 34.90 -21.94
N ASN A 7 23.80 33.75 -21.52
CA ASN A 7 23.46 32.38 -21.90
C ASN A 7 22.12 31.80 -21.37
N LEU A 8 21.66 30.74 -22.06
CA LEU A 8 20.64 29.71 -21.75
C LEU A 8 20.84 29.02 -20.37
N PRO A 9 19.81 28.42 -19.71
CA PRO A 9 18.98 27.34 -20.30
C PRO A 9 17.46 27.38 -20.03
N THR A 10 16.72 26.79 -20.96
CA THR A 10 15.32 26.42 -20.84
C THR A 10 15.20 25.22 -19.89
N THR A 11 14.73 25.43 -18.67
CA THR A 11 14.20 24.33 -17.85
C THR A 11 12.69 24.29 -18.06
N GLY A 12 12.22 23.29 -18.80
CA GLY A 12 10.80 22.95 -18.83
C GLY A 12 10.40 22.53 -17.41
N ASN A 13 9.55 23.33 -16.77
CA ASN A 13 8.91 22.95 -15.51
C ASN A 13 7.97 21.77 -15.79
N THR A 14 8.46 20.54 -15.67
CA THR A 14 7.61 19.38 -15.43
C THR A 14 7.02 19.57 -14.04
N VAL A 15 5.77 20.02 -13.98
CA VAL A 15 4.99 20.02 -12.75
C VAL A 15 4.93 18.55 -12.29
N PRO A 16 5.54 18.16 -11.15
CA PRO A 16 5.38 16.79 -10.66
C PRO A 16 3.89 16.52 -10.47
N ALA A 17 3.44 15.33 -10.86
CA ALA A 17 2.06 14.91 -10.70
C ALA A 17 1.61 15.19 -9.26
N PRO A 18 0.39 15.71 -9.03
CA PRO A 18 -0.06 16.04 -7.70
C PRO A 18 0.04 14.80 -6.82
N GLU A 19 0.95 14.83 -5.85
CA GLU A 19 1.07 13.78 -4.85
C GLU A 19 -0.27 13.68 -4.11
N PRO A 20 -0.89 12.50 -4.04
CA PRO A 20 -2.19 12.35 -3.40
C PRO A 20 -2.09 12.79 -1.94
N VAL A 21 -2.71 13.94 -1.62
CA VAL A 21 -2.75 14.45 -0.24
C VAL A 21 -3.59 13.49 0.60
N GLN A 22 -2.95 12.81 1.54
CA GLN A 22 -3.62 11.94 2.49
C GLN A 22 -4.45 12.77 3.46
N ILE A 23 -5.78 12.76 3.29
CA ILE A 23 -6.71 13.39 4.21
C ILE A 23 -7.03 12.37 5.30
N ASP A 24 -6.39 12.50 6.46
CA ASP A 24 -6.60 11.66 7.62
C ASP A 24 -7.94 12.01 8.30
N ARG A 25 -9.05 11.63 7.64
CA ARG A 25 -10.43 11.90 8.11
C ARG A 25 -10.97 10.78 9.00
N LEU A 26 -10.32 9.63 8.99
CA LEU A 26 -10.70 8.39 9.66
C LEU A 26 -9.40 7.81 10.21
N GLY A 27 -9.04 8.26 11.41
CA GLY A 27 -7.72 8.09 11.99
C GLY A 27 -7.07 6.73 11.68
N HIS A 28 -5.81 6.82 11.27
CA HIS A 28 -4.84 5.74 11.15
C HIS A 28 -4.76 5.08 9.77
N ASN A 29 -4.40 5.87 8.75
CA ASN A 29 -3.82 5.37 7.50
C ASN A 29 -2.29 5.31 7.56
N GLU A 30 -1.68 4.40 6.80
CA GLU A 30 -0.23 4.28 6.61
C GLU A 30 0.06 4.00 5.14
N THR A 31 1.04 4.70 4.57
CA THR A 31 1.49 4.43 3.21
C THR A 31 2.73 3.56 3.22
N PHE A 32 2.72 2.54 2.37
CA PHE A 32 3.82 1.62 2.16
C PHE A 32 4.19 1.61 0.67
N THR A 33 5.48 1.77 0.35
CA THR A 33 5.97 1.69 -1.01
C THR A 33 6.90 0.48 -1.14
N PHE A 34 6.58 -0.42 -2.07
CA PHE A 34 7.43 -1.54 -2.45
C PHE A 34 8.19 -1.22 -3.74
N THR A 35 9.51 -1.32 -3.72
CA THR A 35 10.34 -1.14 -4.93
C THR A 35 10.71 -2.50 -5.50
N ASP A 36 10.28 -2.77 -6.73
CA ASP A 36 10.65 -3.97 -7.46
C ASP A 36 12.12 -3.94 -7.92
N LYS A 37 12.70 -5.09 -8.24
CA LYS A 37 14.04 -5.27 -8.81
C LYS A 37 14.26 -4.48 -10.10
N ASN A 38 13.18 -4.16 -10.82
CA ASN A 38 13.19 -3.34 -12.03
C ASN A 38 13.21 -1.83 -11.75
N GLY A 39 13.18 -1.42 -10.47
CA GLY A 39 13.14 0.00 -10.07
C GLY A 39 11.76 0.64 -10.16
N PHE A 40 10.70 -0.16 -10.31
CA PHE A 40 9.32 0.32 -10.28
C PHE A 40 8.81 0.38 -8.85
N ASN A 41 8.20 1.50 -8.46
CA ASN A 41 7.62 1.69 -7.13
C ASN A 41 6.12 1.37 -7.16
N TRP A 42 5.71 0.47 -6.28
CA TRP A 42 4.32 0.10 -6.02
C TRP A 42 3.88 0.75 -4.72
N ASP A 43 2.99 1.74 -4.80
CA ASP A 43 2.48 2.46 -3.65
C ASP A 43 1.18 1.83 -3.14
N TYR A 44 1.13 1.59 -1.83
CA TYR A 44 0.00 1.02 -1.11
C TYR A 44 -0.45 1.98 -0.01
N GLU A 45 -1.75 2.09 0.18
CA GLU A 45 -2.33 2.80 1.33
C GLU A 45 -3.07 1.78 2.17
N LEU A 46 -2.68 1.69 3.43
CA LEU A 46 -3.24 0.80 4.44
C LEU A 46 -4.17 1.61 5.34
N GLN A 47 -5.36 1.09 5.60
CA GLN A 47 -6.30 1.66 6.56
C GLN A 47 -6.69 0.59 7.55
N PHE A 48 -6.68 0.93 8.84
CA PHE A 48 -7.07 -0.03 9.86
C PHE A 48 -8.59 -0.26 9.83
N PRO A 49 -9.07 -1.51 9.62
CA PRO A 49 -10.50 -1.79 9.50
C PRO A 49 -11.25 -1.76 10.84
N GLY A 50 -10.54 -1.52 11.95
CA GLY A 50 -11.06 -1.58 13.30
C GLY A 50 -10.87 -2.96 13.93
N VAL A 51 -10.84 -2.98 15.27
CA VAL A 51 -10.48 -4.17 16.08
C VAL A 51 -11.38 -5.36 15.79
N ARG A 52 -12.70 -5.15 15.70
CA ARG A 52 -13.65 -6.24 15.41
C ARG A 52 -13.36 -6.90 14.07
N LYS A 53 -13.18 -6.10 13.02
CA LYS A 53 -12.93 -6.62 11.67
C LYS A 53 -11.57 -7.31 11.59
N ALA A 54 -10.55 -6.77 12.25
CA ALA A 54 -9.23 -7.40 12.32
C ALA A 54 -9.28 -8.79 12.98
N TYR A 55 -10.02 -8.97 14.08
CA TYR A 55 -10.23 -10.30 14.66
C TYR A 55 -11.07 -11.21 13.77
N GLU A 56 -12.12 -10.70 13.10
CA GLU A 56 -12.90 -11.48 12.13
C GLU A 56 -12.01 -12.03 11.00
N ILE A 57 -11.06 -11.24 10.48
CA ILE A 57 -10.11 -11.68 9.46
C ILE A 57 -9.23 -12.83 9.99
N LEU A 58 -8.67 -12.67 11.19
CA LEU A 58 -7.83 -13.71 11.82
C LEU A 58 -8.61 -14.99 12.12
N ASP A 59 -9.84 -14.86 12.61
CA ASP A 59 -10.71 -16.00 12.93
C ASP A 59 -11.16 -16.72 11.66
N ASN A 60 -11.53 -15.99 10.61
CA ASN A 60 -11.91 -16.56 9.31
C ASN A 60 -10.73 -17.28 8.64
N ALA A 61 -9.51 -16.76 8.82
CA ALA A 61 -8.30 -17.40 8.31
C ALA A 61 -7.91 -18.65 9.12
N ARG A 62 -8.51 -18.89 10.30
CA ARG A 62 -8.17 -20.04 11.14
C ARG A 62 -8.93 -21.28 10.71
N MET A 63 -8.22 -22.25 10.16
CA MET A 63 -8.81 -23.53 9.73
C MET A 63 -9.19 -24.39 10.94
N ALA A 64 -10.03 -25.41 10.73
CA ALA A 64 -10.53 -26.31 11.78
C ALA A 64 -9.42 -27.06 12.56
N ASN A 65 -8.22 -27.16 11.99
CA ASN A 65 -7.03 -27.74 12.63
C ASN A 65 -6.23 -26.72 13.46
N GLY A 66 -6.70 -25.48 13.58
CA GLY A 66 -6.05 -24.38 14.31
C GLY A 66 -4.94 -23.68 13.54
N VAL A 67 -4.64 -24.09 12.29
CA VAL A 67 -3.62 -23.48 11.43
C VAL A 67 -4.21 -22.27 10.68
N LEU A 68 -3.45 -21.18 10.60
CA LEU A 68 -3.79 -20.01 9.79
C LEU A 68 -3.60 -20.33 8.31
N SER A 69 -4.64 -20.11 7.52
CA SER A 69 -4.62 -20.14 6.07
C SER A 69 -4.13 -18.79 5.55
N ASN A 70 -2.91 -18.75 5.04
CA ASN A 70 -2.34 -17.54 4.47
C ASN A 70 -3.20 -16.98 3.34
N SER A 71 -3.80 -17.84 2.50
CA SER A 71 -4.68 -17.38 1.42
C SER A 71 -5.90 -16.62 1.93
N LEU A 72 -6.57 -17.13 2.96
CA LEU A 72 -7.74 -16.46 3.56
C LEU A 72 -7.34 -15.20 4.34
N LEU A 73 -6.19 -15.23 5.00
CA LEU A 73 -5.65 -14.09 5.74
C LEU A 73 -5.32 -12.94 4.79
N TYR A 74 -4.59 -13.24 3.73
CA TYR A 74 -4.14 -12.25 2.74
C TYR A 74 -5.32 -11.70 1.93
N ASP A 75 -6.30 -12.52 1.60
CA ASP A 75 -7.55 -12.05 0.97
C ASP A 75 -8.30 -11.07 1.89
N GLY A 76 -8.44 -11.42 3.18
CA GLY A 76 -9.05 -10.53 4.16
C GLY A 76 -8.30 -9.21 4.34
N TYR A 77 -6.96 -9.23 4.27
CA TYR A 77 -6.10 -8.05 4.29
C TYR A 77 -6.27 -7.18 3.04
N CYS A 78 -6.28 -7.76 1.85
CA CYS A 78 -6.54 -7.06 0.60
C CYS A 78 -7.91 -6.36 0.60
N GLU A 79 -8.96 -7.04 1.07
CA GLU A 79 -10.32 -6.51 1.03
C GLU A 79 -10.57 -5.41 2.08
N ASN A 80 -9.99 -5.56 3.28
CA ASN A 80 -10.37 -4.72 4.43
C ASN A 80 -9.26 -3.77 4.90
N VAL A 81 -7.99 -4.06 4.62
CA VAL A 81 -6.85 -3.28 5.12
C VAL A 81 -6.20 -2.46 4.01
N ILE A 82 -6.05 -3.03 2.82
CA ILE A 82 -5.45 -2.31 1.68
C ILE A 82 -6.53 -1.50 0.98
N VAL A 83 -6.49 -0.17 1.14
CA VAL A 83 -7.46 0.74 0.50
C VAL A 83 -6.97 1.28 -0.83
N LYS A 84 -5.65 1.29 -1.06
CA LYS A 84 -5.06 1.56 -2.37
C LYS A 84 -3.95 0.56 -2.71
N PRO A 85 -3.90 0.08 -3.97
CA PRO A 85 -4.87 0.32 -5.04
C PRO A 85 -6.25 -0.27 -4.72
N ALA A 86 -7.32 0.43 -5.11
CA ALA A 86 -8.68 0.02 -4.77
C ALA A 86 -9.06 -1.28 -5.50
N GLY A 87 -9.64 -2.24 -4.77
CA GLY A 87 -9.99 -3.54 -5.33
C GLY A 87 -8.78 -4.43 -5.64
N LEU A 88 -7.64 -4.19 -4.98
CA LEU A 88 -6.51 -5.11 -5.02
C LEU A 88 -6.95 -6.47 -4.49
N THR A 89 -6.66 -7.52 -5.24
CA THR A 89 -6.94 -8.91 -4.86
C THR A 89 -5.65 -9.69 -4.70
N LEU A 90 -5.72 -10.86 -4.06
CA LEU A 90 -4.57 -11.75 -3.98
C LEU A 90 -4.07 -12.16 -5.38
N ASP A 91 -4.99 -12.35 -6.33
CA ASP A 91 -4.68 -12.73 -7.72
C ASP A 91 -3.88 -11.65 -8.48
N ASP A 92 -3.97 -10.37 -8.07
CA ASP A 92 -3.15 -9.31 -8.67
C ASP A 92 -1.65 -9.55 -8.45
N PHE A 93 -1.29 -10.26 -7.38
CA PHE A 93 0.10 -10.60 -7.05
C PHE A 93 0.66 -11.74 -7.90
N ASP A 94 -0.15 -12.45 -8.69
CA ASP A 94 0.36 -13.37 -9.70
C ASP A 94 1.18 -12.64 -10.78
N ASN A 95 0.86 -11.36 -11.01
CA ASN A 95 1.51 -10.51 -11.99
C ASN A 95 2.35 -9.39 -11.35
N ARG A 96 2.39 -9.30 -10.02
CA ARG A 96 3.09 -8.25 -9.28
C ARG A 96 4.07 -8.86 -8.26
N PRO A 97 5.33 -8.42 -8.24
CA PRO A 97 6.27 -8.86 -7.22
C PRO A 97 5.96 -8.22 -5.86
N GLY A 98 6.47 -8.83 -4.78
CA GLY A 98 6.43 -8.24 -3.44
C GLY A 98 5.25 -8.66 -2.56
N LEU A 99 4.58 -9.78 -2.87
CA LEU A 99 3.48 -10.29 -2.05
C LEU A 99 3.87 -10.42 -0.57
N ASP A 100 4.99 -11.09 -0.29
CA ASP A 100 5.42 -11.36 1.07
C ASP A 100 5.70 -10.06 1.84
N GLU A 101 6.42 -9.12 1.21
CA GLU A 101 6.75 -7.82 1.81
C GLU A 101 5.52 -6.94 2.04
N VAL A 102 4.56 -6.94 1.10
CA VAL A 102 3.30 -6.20 1.26
C VAL A 102 2.47 -6.81 2.38
N MET A 103 2.34 -8.14 2.43
CA MET A 103 1.56 -8.82 3.46
C MET A 103 2.20 -8.71 4.85
N GLU A 104 3.53 -8.74 4.94
CA GLU A 104 4.26 -8.49 6.20
C GLU A 104 4.07 -7.05 6.69
N ALA A 105 4.09 -6.07 5.77
CA ALA A 105 3.81 -4.68 6.11
C ALA A 105 2.38 -4.50 6.65
N VAL A 106 1.40 -5.15 6.00
CA VAL A 106 0.00 -5.14 6.43
C VAL A 106 -0.18 -5.81 7.79
N ASP A 107 0.41 -6.99 7.99
CA ASP A 107 0.35 -7.72 9.25
C ASP A 107 0.97 -6.91 10.39
N THR A 108 2.13 -6.31 10.15
CA THR A 108 2.80 -5.42 11.11
C THR A 108 1.94 -4.20 11.44
N PHE A 109 1.32 -3.58 10.43
CA PHE A 109 0.44 -2.44 10.59
C PHE A 109 -0.78 -2.79 11.46
N CYS A 110 -1.40 -3.95 11.23
CA CYS A 110 -2.51 -4.46 12.02
C CYS A 110 -2.07 -4.85 13.44
N GLY A 111 -0.96 -5.58 13.57
CA GLY A 111 -0.42 -6.08 14.83
C GLY A 111 -0.07 -4.95 15.81
N LYS A 112 0.61 -3.89 15.34
CA LYS A 112 0.93 -2.70 16.15
C LYS A 112 -0.31 -2.01 16.75
N ARG A 113 -1.50 -2.23 16.16
CA ARG A 113 -2.76 -1.62 16.60
C ARG A 113 -3.60 -2.56 17.47
N LEU A 114 -3.28 -3.86 17.47
CA LEU A 114 -3.92 -4.88 18.29
C LEU A 114 -3.14 -5.16 19.58
N SER A 115 -1.84 -4.86 19.63
CA SER A 115 -0.96 -4.97 20.80
C SER A 115 -1.01 -3.76 21.72
#